data_AF-A0A2T3ZWB2-F1
#
_entry.id   AF-A0A2T3ZWB2-F1
#
_cell.length_a   1.000
_cell.length_b   1.000
_cell.length_c   1.000
_cell.angle_alpha   90.00
_cell.angle_beta   90.00
_cell.angle_gamma   90.00
#
_symmetry.space_group_name_H-M   'P 1'
#
loop_
_entity.id
_entity.type
_entity.pdbx_description
1 polymer ?
#
loop_
_entity_poly.entity_id
_entity_poly.type
_entity_poly.pdbx_seq_one_letter_code
_entity_poly.pdbx_strand_id
1 'polypeptide(L)'
;MGDDPHHRDRLAHARVGSYFLGPKAENFHILSELMGKVLEDQKTVRQNLYHDDPEFITSSMMQASTYTESIDELRGYVNTLSEKLALHSIPFWSPRYNAHMNMDVALPSIIGYMATMMYNPNNVATEASPLTTEKERTVGKDLCKMLGYRKRGNVTPWAHITCPILKLSGQKCIIRNKIEPDFHGFVMQGLDQIHLVHIPMFHMANHRWQLIITADFPEDAKQRYQQLRKENPDKFYTVANTEKELLEDMVKSGADITWRLDEGIPKDGQEPIMTFKLSNIRVVVQESMFFNALDQTYPDRMPFYLYGSKAEAHLDHVLKKAPNGMISVDNVKLALEPELSDEQLARGVVAILEDVFENAIQPLPLDGSNISLAAPGLNLAPGKTHKASVYESYEAFKGGSAPISRGDITLGGYVFADWADVNMDPAAKPCHELKN
;
A
#
# COMPACT_ATOMS: atom_id res chain seq x y z
N MET A 1 -25.16 57.74 -4.82
CA MET A 1 -24.45 56.44 -4.64
C MET A 1 -23.69 56.00 -5.92
N GLY A 2 -23.39 56.89 -6.88
CA GLY A 2 -22.85 56.51 -8.20
C GLY A 2 -21.33 56.55 -8.39
N ASP A 3 -20.55 57.05 -7.43
CA ASP A 3 -19.10 57.32 -7.60
C ASP A 3 -18.17 56.51 -6.69
N ASP A 4 -18.60 55.35 -6.16
CA ASP A 4 -17.69 54.44 -5.42
C ASP A 4 -16.95 53.51 -6.41
N PRO A 5 -15.62 53.64 -6.58
CA PRO A 5 -14.85 52.81 -7.52
C PRO A 5 -14.88 51.31 -7.16
N HIS A 6 -15.28 50.96 -5.93
CA HIS A 6 -15.44 49.58 -5.48
C HIS A 6 -16.90 49.11 -5.43
N HIS A 7 -17.85 49.89 -5.96
CA HIS A 7 -19.28 49.56 -5.91
C HIS A 7 -19.58 48.15 -6.45
N ARG A 8 -18.98 47.79 -7.59
CA ARG A 8 -19.14 46.47 -8.21
C ARG A 8 -18.63 45.34 -7.31
N ASP A 9 -17.48 45.54 -6.68
CA ASP A 9 -16.86 44.53 -5.83
C ASP A 9 -17.63 44.38 -4.51
N ARG A 10 -18.18 45.47 -3.98
CA ARG A 10 -19.08 45.43 -2.81
C ARG A 10 -20.38 44.68 -3.11
N LEU A 11 -20.96 44.87 -4.29
CA LEU A 11 -22.14 44.10 -4.71
C LEU A 11 -21.82 42.61 -4.90
N ALA A 12 -20.66 42.27 -5.46
CA ALA A 12 -20.19 40.90 -5.54
C ALA A 12 -19.97 40.28 -4.15
N HIS A 13 -19.37 41.04 -3.23
CA HIS A 13 -19.18 40.62 -1.85
C HIS A 13 -20.50 40.42 -1.11
N ALA A 14 -21.47 41.33 -1.29
CA ALA A 14 -22.81 41.20 -0.72
C ALA A 14 -23.51 39.93 -1.21
N ARG A 15 -23.36 39.60 -2.51
CA ARG A 15 -23.88 38.35 -3.06
C ARG A 15 -23.24 37.12 -2.42
N VAL A 16 -21.92 37.10 -2.27
CA VAL A 16 -21.23 35.99 -1.59
C VAL A 16 -21.67 35.90 -0.12
N GLY A 17 -21.74 37.04 0.57
CA GLY A 17 -22.17 37.13 1.97
C GLY A 17 -23.59 36.56 2.21
N SER A 18 -24.49 36.67 1.22
CA SER A 18 -25.84 36.08 1.31
C SER A 18 -25.87 34.55 1.36
N TYR A 19 -24.78 33.87 1.00
CA TYR A 19 -24.70 32.42 1.06
C TYR A 19 -24.26 31.88 2.43
N PHE A 20 -23.91 32.72 3.40
CA PHE A 20 -23.36 32.29 4.69
C PHE A 20 -24.12 32.91 5.86
N LEU A 21 -24.04 32.27 7.03
CA LEU A 21 -24.67 32.77 8.24
C LEU A 21 -24.02 34.07 8.71
N GLY A 22 -22.71 34.16 8.49
CA GLY A 22 -21.87 35.30 8.82
C GLY A 22 -21.16 35.13 10.16
N PRO A 23 -19.95 35.71 10.35
CA PRO A 23 -19.15 35.50 11.55
C PRO A 23 -19.81 35.96 12.85
N LYS A 24 -20.82 36.84 12.76
CA LYS A 24 -21.60 37.35 13.89
C LYS A 24 -23.08 37.01 13.75
N ALA A 25 -23.39 36.00 12.95
CA ALA A 25 -24.75 35.55 12.68
C ALA A 25 -25.64 36.63 12.05
N GLU A 26 -25.07 37.49 11.19
CA GLU A 26 -25.74 38.59 10.51
C GLU A 26 -27.00 38.14 9.74
N ASN A 27 -26.96 36.92 9.17
CA ASN A 27 -28.04 36.34 8.39
C ASN A 27 -28.88 35.31 9.17
N PHE A 28 -28.80 35.27 10.51
CA PHE A 28 -29.50 34.26 11.32
C PHE A 28 -31.02 34.29 11.17
N HIS A 29 -31.60 35.49 11.02
CA HIS A 29 -33.03 35.65 10.79
C HIS A 29 -33.51 34.90 9.54
N ILE A 30 -32.72 34.91 8.46
CA ILE A 30 -33.01 34.19 7.21
C ILE A 30 -33.00 32.68 7.45
N LEU A 31 -31.99 32.17 8.17
CA LEU A 31 -31.91 30.75 8.52
C LEU A 31 -33.13 30.31 9.35
N SER A 32 -33.51 31.10 10.36
CA SER A 32 -34.66 30.81 11.21
C SER A 32 -35.97 30.81 10.45
N GLU A 33 -36.17 31.79 9.55
CA GLU A 33 -37.37 31.87 8.69
C GLU A 33 -37.47 30.63 7.80
N LEU A 34 -36.41 30.32 7.06
CA LEU A 34 -36.40 29.21 6.10
C LEU A 34 -36.53 27.85 6.81
N MET A 35 -35.90 27.68 7.97
CA MET A 35 -36.07 26.45 8.76
C MET A 35 -37.48 26.32 9.32
N GLY A 36 -38.08 27.42 9.79
CA GLY A 36 -39.47 27.44 10.23
C GLY A 36 -40.42 27.00 9.12
N LYS A 37 -40.20 27.48 7.88
CA LYS A 37 -40.95 27.03 6.72
C LYS A 37 -40.79 25.53 6.46
N VAL A 38 -39.57 24.99 6.52
CA VAL A 38 -39.30 23.55 6.33
C VAL A 38 -40.07 22.70 7.35
N LEU A 39 -40.08 23.11 8.61
CA LEU A 39 -40.81 22.39 9.67
C LEU A 39 -42.32 22.42 9.45
N GLU A 40 -42.89 23.57 9.06
CA GLU A 40 -44.33 23.69 8.82
C GLU A 40 -44.78 22.92 7.56
N ASP A 41 -43.99 22.95 6.48
CA ASP A 41 -44.26 22.16 5.28
C ASP A 41 -44.26 20.66 5.61
N GLN A 42 -43.31 20.21 6.42
CA GLN A 42 -43.20 18.81 6.82
C GLN A 42 -44.40 18.35 7.65
N LYS A 43 -44.80 19.16 8.64
CA LYS A 43 -46.00 18.95 9.45
C LYS A 43 -47.24 18.86 8.56
N THR A 44 -47.40 19.82 7.65
CA THR A 44 -48.53 19.88 6.71
C THR A 44 -48.61 18.61 5.87
N VAL A 45 -47.48 18.11 5.35
CA VAL A 45 -47.44 16.87 4.56
C VAL A 45 -47.88 15.66 5.39
N ARG A 46 -47.40 15.53 6.63
CA ARG A 46 -47.78 14.41 7.51
C ARG A 46 -49.27 14.42 7.87
N GLN A 47 -49.85 15.60 8.11
CA GLN A 47 -51.27 15.73 8.44
C GLN A 47 -52.18 15.44 7.23
N ASN A 48 -51.73 15.75 6.01
CA ASN A 48 -52.57 15.64 4.82
C ASN A 48 -52.48 14.29 4.08
N LEU A 49 -51.41 13.50 4.26
CA LEU A 49 -51.18 12.29 3.47
C LEU A 49 -52.30 11.25 3.62
N TYR A 50 -52.80 11.07 4.85
CA TYR A 50 -53.94 10.22 5.19
C TYR A 50 -54.81 10.94 6.22
N HIS A 51 -55.51 11.99 5.77
CA HIS A 51 -56.20 12.92 6.67
C HIS A 51 -57.29 12.29 7.56
N ASP A 52 -57.83 11.13 7.16
CA ASP A 52 -58.89 10.43 7.88
C ASP A 52 -58.35 9.50 8.98
N ASP A 53 -57.04 9.22 8.99
CA ASP A 53 -56.45 8.34 10.00
C ASP A 53 -56.43 9.03 11.38
N PRO A 54 -56.77 8.32 12.46
CA PRO A 54 -56.72 8.89 13.79
C PRO A 54 -55.26 9.14 14.23
N GLU A 55 -55.08 10.10 15.13
CA GLU A 55 -53.78 10.38 15.73
C GLU A 55 -53.25 9.14 16.48
N PHE A 56 -52.08 8.64 16.08
CA PHE A 56 -51.43 7.51 16.74
C PHE A 56 -50.86 7.87 18.12
N ILE A 57 -50.28 9.07 18.25
CA ILE A 57 -49.79 9.62 19.51
C ILE A 57 -50.89 10.54 20.05
N THR A 58 -51.65 10.06 21.02
CA THR A 58 -52.84 10.77 21.52
C THR A 58 -52.50 11.79 22.61
N SER A 59 -53.43 12.70 22.88
CA SER A 59 -53.30 13.66 23.98
C SER A 59 -53.12 12.99 25.36
N SER A 60 -53.74 11.83 25.59
CA SER A 60 -53.57 11.09 26.86
C SER A 60 -52.18 10.49 26.99
N MET A 61 -51.57 10.01 25.89
CA MET A 61 -50.17 9.57 25.89
C MET A 61 -49.23 10.73 26.19
N MET A 62 -49.46 11.91 25.59
CA MET A 62 -48.63 13.10 25.82
C MET A 62 -48.71 13.63 27.25
N GLN A 63 -49.80 13.37 27.97
CA GLN A 63 -50.00 13.75 29.37
C GLN A 63 -49.48 12.71 30.37
N ALA A 64 -49.11 11.51 29.91
CA ALA A 64 -48.59 10.46 30.79
C ALA A 64 -47.22 10.87 31.36
N SER A 65 -46.96 10.58 32.64
CA SER A 65 -45.72 10.98 33.30
C SER A 65 -44.48 10.42 32.60
N THR A 66 -44.56 9.18 32.11
CA THR A 66 -43.47 8.53 31.37
C THR A 66 -43.14 9.24 30.05
N TYR A 67 -44.14 9.79 29.36
CA TYR A 67 -43.91 10.59 28.15
C TYR A 67 -43.21 11.90 28.50
N THR A 68 -43.71 12.62 29.51
CA THR A 68 -43.13 13.90 29.92
C THR A 68 -41.70 13.74 30.44
N GLU A 69 -41.43 12.70 31.24
CA GLU A 69 -40.10 12.38 31.75
C GLU A 69 -39.11 12.12 30.60
N SER A 70 -39.50 11.33 29.60
CA SER A 70 -38.65 11.04 28.44
C SER A 70 -38.36 12.29 27.58
N ILE A 71 -39.37 13.15 27.39
CA ILE A 71 -39.19 14.41 26.65
C ILE A 71 -38.29 15.38 27.43
N ASP A 72 -38.41 15.44 28.76
CA ASP A 72 -37.55 16.29 29.60
C ASP A 72 -36.11 15.78 29.61
N GLU A 73 -35.90 14.46 29.60
CA GLU A 73 -34.57 13.86 29.43
C GLU A 73 -33.94 14.27 28.09
N LEU A 74 -34.70 14.16 26.99
CA LEU A 74 -34.26 14.59 25.66
C LEU A 74 -33.90 16.08 25.63
N ARG A 75 -34.71 16.95 26.24
CA ARG A 75 -34.40 18.39 26.38
C ARG A 75 -33.10 18.61 27.13
N GLY A 76 -32.87 17.87 28.22
CA GLY A 76 -31.61 17.89 28.97
C GLY A 76 -30.40 17.52 28.12
N TYR A 77 -30.51 16.46 27.30
CA TYR A 77 -29.45 16.04 26.38
C TYR A 77 -29.19 17.09 25.29
N VAL A 78 -30.23 17.66 24.69
CA VAL A 78 -30.09 18.70 23.65
C VAL A 78 -29.42 19.94 24.21
N ASN A 79 -29.84 20.43 25.38
CA ASN A 79 -29.21 21.58 26.04
C ASN A 79 -27.73 21.33 26.31
N THR A 80 -27.42 20.18 26.93
CA THR A 80 -26.04 19.79 27.24
C THR A 80 -25.18 19.69 25.99
N LEU A 81 -25.70 19.06 24.93
CA LEU A 81 -24.98 18.91 23.66
C LEU A 81 -24.73 20.27 23.01
N SER A 82 -25.77 21.12 22.93
CA SER A 82 -25.68 22.44 22.32
C SER A 82 -24.66 23.34 23.04
N GLU A 83 -24.71 23.39 24.37
CA GLU A 83 -23.74 24.15 25.18
C GLU A 83 -22.31 23.64 24.99
N LYS A 84 -22.11 22.31 25.03
CA LYS A 84 -20.78 21.72 24.81
C LYS A 84 -20.23 22.01 23.42
N LEU A 85 -21.08 21.92 22.38
CA LEU A 85 -20.67 22.27 21.03
C LEU A 85 -20.28 23.74 20.94
N ALA A 86 -21.04 24.66 21.55
CA ALA A 86 -20.70 26.08 21.55
C ALA A 86 -19.40 26.40 22.31
N LEU A 87 -19.16 25.74 23.45
CA LEU A 87 -17.99 25.98 24.30
C LEU A 87 -16.70 25.33 23.79
N HIS A 88 -16.80 24.17 23.13
CA HIS A 88 -15.64 23.33 22.82
C HIS A 88 -15.36 23.17 21.33
N SER A 89 -16.23 23.66 20.43
CA SER A 89 -15.96 23.60 18.99
C SER A 89 -15.02 24.72 18.55
N ILE A 90 -14.26 24.44 17.50
CA ILE A 90 -13.40 25.43 16.85
C ILE A 90 -14.28 26.41 16.05
N PRO A 91 -14.11 27.73 16.22
CA PRO A 91 -14.96 28.72 15.57
C PRO A 91 -14.56 28.95 14.10
N PHE A 92 -14.81 27.96 13.24
CA PHE A 92 -14.45 28.00 11.80
C PHE A 92 -15.10 29.17 11.04
N TRP A 93 -16.22 29.70 11.54
CA TRP A 93 -16.89 30.88 10.97
C TRP A 93 -16.15 32.19 11.24
N SER A 94 -15.18 32.20 12.17
CA SER A 94 -14.44 33.41 12.52
C SER A 94 -13.37 33.72 11.46
N PRO A 95 -13.32 34.93 10.87
CA PRO A 95 -12.28 35.33 9.92
C PRO A 95 -10.89 35.47 10.57
N ARG A 96 -10.82 35.42 11.91
CA ARG A 96 -9.54 35.35 12.64
C ARG A 96 -8.95 33.95 12.63
N TYR A 97 -9.77 32.93 12.38
CA TYR A 97 -9.34 31.54 12.27
C TYR A 97 -8.80 31.29 10.86
N ASN A 98 -7.46 31.39 10.71
CA ASN A 98 -6.76 31.21 9.43
C ASN A 98 -5.89 29.94 9.43
N ALA A 99 -6.47 28.81 9.87
CA ALA A 99 -5.82 27.51 9.81
C ALA A 99 -6.14 26.77 8.50
N HIS A 100 -5.73 25.52 8.38
CA HIS A 100 -5.65 24.81 7.10
C HIS A 100 -6.81 23.85 6.79
N MET A 101 -7.73 23.61 7.73
CA MET A 101 -8.64 22.44 7.64
C MET A 101 -10.04 22.72 7.12
N ASN A 102 -10.72 23.78 7.58
CA ASN A 102 -12.14 23.95 7.30
C ASN A 102 -12.58 25.43 7.35
N MET A 103 -13.72 25.72 6.73
CA MET A 103 -14.32 27.06 6.60
C MET A 103 -15.80 27.03 7.00
N ASP A 104 -16.43 28.20 7.06
CA ASP A 104 -17.87 28.33 7.32
C ASP A 104 -18.73 27.56 6.30
N VAL A 105 -19.88 27.07 6.74
CA VAL A 105 -20.79 26.27 5.92
C VAL A 105 -21.81 27.18 5.23
N ALA A 106 -22.04 26.96 3.93
CA ALA A 106 -23.03 27.73 3.20
C ALA A 106 -24.46 27.45 3.70
N LEU A 107 -25.27 28.51 3.89
CA LEU A 107 -26.68 28.44 4.28
C LEU A 107 -27.50 27.46 3.44
N PRO A 108 -27.37 27.42 2.08
CA PRO A 108 -28.10 26.43 1.28
C PRO A 108 -27.77 24.97 1.66
N SER A 109 -26.52 24.69 2.06
CA SER A 109 -26.10 23.36 2.49
C SER A 109 -26.73 22.98 3.84
N ILE A 110 -26.74 23.93 4.78
CA ILE A 110 -27.36 23.77 6.11
C ILE A 110 -28.86 23.47 5.96
N ILE A 111 -29.57 24.30 5.19
CA ILE A 111 -31.02 24.18 4.98
C ILE A 111 -31.34 22.91 4.20
N GLY A 112 -30.61 22.63 3.11
CA GLY A 112 -30.82 21.44 2.29
C GLY A 112 -30.63 20.15 3.08
N TYR A 113 -29.59 20.08 3.92
CA TYR A 113 -29.31 18.90 4.73
C TYR A 113 -30.39 18.66 5.79
N MET A 114 -30.74 19.67 6.58
CA MET A 114 -31.78 19.54 7.61
C MET A 114 -33.16 19.26 7.02
N ALA A 115 -33.55 19.96 5.95
CA ALA A 115 -34.84 19.71 5.28
C ALA A 115 -34.94 18.28 4.75
N THR A 116 -33.86 17.77 4.15
CA THR A 116 -33.83 16.40 3.61
C THR A 116 -33.85 15.35 4.73
N MET A 117 -33.15 15.61 5.84
CA MET A 117 -33.10 14.68 6.98
C MET A 117 -34.50 14.37 7.54
N MET A 118 -35.43 15.32 7.49
CA MET A 118 -36.81 15.12 7.96
C MET A 118 -37.61 14.07 7.15
N TYR A 119 -37.14 13.74 5.95
CA TYR A 119 -37.69 12.70 5.08
C TYR A 119 -36.85 11.41 5.06
N ASN A 120 -35.63 11.45 5.61
CA ASN A 120 -34.69 10.34 5.74
C ASN A 120 -34.57 9.44 4.47
N PRO A 121 -34.29 10.01 3.28
CA PRO A 121 -34.22 9.23 2.04
C PRO A 121 -32.97 8.36 1.96
N ASN A 122 -33.07 7.20 1.31
CA ASN A 122 -31.93 6.34 0.99
C ASN A 122 -31.61 6.36 -0.52
N ASN A 123 -30.61 7.15 -0.92
CA ASN A 123 -30.21 7.33 -2.33
C ASN A 123 -29.65 6.07 -3.03
N VAL A 124 -29.41 4.97 -2.30
CA VAL A 124 -29.07 3.67 -2.92
C VAL A 124 -30.28 3.06 -3.63
N ALA A 125 -31.48 3.32 -3.12
CA ALA A 125 -32.74 2.79 -3.65
C ALA A 125 -33.64 3.93 -4.13
N THR A 126 -33.85 4.05 -5.45
CA THR A 126 -34.63 5.14 -6.05
C THR A 126 -36.07 5.20 -5.53
N GLU A 127 -36.69 4.05 -5.24
CA GLU A 127 -38.03 3.96 -4.67
C GLU A 127 -38.13 4.60 -3.27
N ALA A 128 -37.04 4.57 -2.49
CA ALA A 128 -36.96 5.17 -1.16
C ALA A 128 -36.50 6.64 -1.17
N SER A 129 -36.18 7.19 -2.34
CA SER A 129 -35.51 8.49 -2.48
C SER A 129 -35.65 9.14 -3.87
N PRO A 130 -36.84 9.15 -4.49
CA PRO A 130 -36.98 9.48 -5.92
C PRO A 130 -36.48 10.90 -6.25
N LEU A 131 -36.80 11.87 -5.39
CA LEU A 131 -36.37 13.25 -5.57
C LEU A 131 -34.86 13.41 -5.31
N THR A 132 -34.34 12.89 -4.21
CA THR A 132 -32.93 13.07 -3.84
C THR A 132 -31.97 12.27 -4.72
N THR A 133 -32.42 11.14 -5.28
CA THR A 133 -31.70 10.41 -6.34
C THR A 133 -31.60 11.27 -7.61
N GLU A 134 -32.68 11.95 -8.02
CA GLU A 134 -32.63 12.87 -9.17
C GLU A 134 -31.66 14.03 -8.91
N LYS A 135 -31.71 14.61 -7.70
CA LYS A 135 -30.81 15.70 -7.32
C LYS A 135 -29.35 15.27 -7.33
N GLU A 136 -29.03 14.08 -6.83
CA GLU A 136 -27.66 13.54 -6.90
C GLU A 136 -27.19 13.34 -8.35
N ARG A 137 -28.06 12.85 -9.24
CA ARG A 137 -27.74 12.76 -10.68
C ARG A 137 -27.46 14.11 -11.30
N THR A 138 -28.19 15.14 -10.89
CA THR A 138 -27.96 16.53 -11.34
C THR A 138 -26.63 17.07 -10.82
N VAL A 139 -26.32 16.87 -9.53
CA VAL A 139 -25.01 17.21 -8.95
C VAL A 139 -23.86 16.50 -9.70
N GLY A 140 -24.03 15.22 -10.03
CA GLY A 140 -23.06 14.46 -10.82
C GLY A 140 -22.78 15.10 -12.19
N LYS A 141 -23.83 15.56 -12.89
CA LYS A 141 -23.68 16.27 -14.17
C LYS A 141 -22.99 17.61 -14.01
N ASP A 142 -23.32 18.36 -12.95
CA ASP A 142 -22.69 19.65 -12.65
C ASP A 142 -21.19 19.48 -12.34
N LEU A 143 -20.81 18.43 -11.60
CA LEU A 143 -19.41 18.06 -11.36
C LEU A 143 -18.68 17.73 -12.66
N CYS A 144 -19.28 16.91 -13.54
CA CYS A 144 -18.69 16.60 -14.84
C CYS A 144 -18.48 17.88 -15.67
N LYS A 145 -19.46 18.78 -15.69
CA LYS A 145 -19.37 20.06 -16.40
C LYS A 145 -18.28 20.97 -15.82
N MET A 146 -18.20 21.08 -14.49
CA MET A 146 -17.21 21.89 -13.78
C MET A 146 -15.77 21.44 -14.10
N LEU A 147 -15.55 20.13 -14.18
CA LEU A 147 -14.25 19.54 -14.51
C LEU A 147 -13.96 19.48 -16.03
N GLY A 148 -14.87 19.98 -16.88
CA GLY A 148 -14.69 19.99 -18.32
C GLY A 148 -14.91 18.64 -19.01
N TYR A 149 -15.47 17.63 -18.32
CA TYR A 149 -15.84 16.36 -18.92
C TYR A 149 -17.07 16.55 -19.83
N ARG A 150 -16.84 16.40 -21.14
CA ARG A 150 -17.87 16.51 -22.17
C ARG A 150 -18.18 15.14 -22.75
N LYS A 151 -19.40 14.98 -23.26
CA LYS A 151 -19.77 13.80 -24.06
C LYS A 151 -18.80 13.65 -25.23
N ARG A 152 -18.22 12.45 -25.41
CA ARG A 152 -17.35 12.10 -26.53
C ARG A 152 -17.96 10.90 -27.25
N GLY A 153 -18.51 11.12 -28.44
CA GLY A 153 -19.25 10.10 -29.18
C GLY A 153 -20.41 9.53 -28.34
N ASN A 154 -20.38 8.21 -28.10
CA ASN A 154 -21.39 7.50 -27.31
C ASN A 154 -21.11 7.50 -25.80
N VAL A 155 -19.95 8.01 -25.35
CA VAL A 155 -19.57 8.02 -23.94
C VAL A 155 -20.09 9.28 -23.26
N THR A 156 -20.96 9.10 -22.25
CA THR A 156 -21.49 10.19 -21.43
C THR A 156 -20.77 10.21 -20.08
N PRO A 157 -20.17 11.33 -19.67
CA PRO A 157 -19.50 11.41 -18.38
C PRO A 157 -20.53 11.31 -17.24
N TRP A 158 -20.10 10.75 -16.12
CA TRP A 158 -20.94 10.54 -14.93
C TRP A 158 -20.13 10.74 -13.66
N ALA A 159 -20.81 11.17 -12.59
CA ALA A 159 -20.27 11.30 -11.24
C ALA A 159 -21.41 11.10 -10.23
N HIS A 160 -21.05 10.81 -8.98
CA HIS A 160 -21.98 10.67 -7.86
C HIS A 160 -21.30 11.12 -6.55
N ILE A 161 -22.06 11.27 -5.47
CA ILE A 161 -21.53 11.69 -4.17
C ILE A 161 -20.96 10.46 -3.45
N THR A 162 -19.83 10.62 -2.77
CA THR A 162 -19.21 9.55 -1.97
C THR A 162 -19.06 9.96 -0.52
N CYS A 163 -18.95 8.98 0.38
CA CYS A 163 -18.25 9.21 1.65
C CYS A 163 -16.75 9.52 1.36
N PRO A 164 -16.01 10.19 2.26
CA PRO A 164 -14.65 10.67 1.98
C PRO A 164 -13.66 9.57 1.52
N ILE A 165 -12.57 10.01 0.89
CA ILE A 165 -11.54 9.34 0.03
C ILE A 165 -11.01 7.95 0.47
N LEU A 166 -11.38 7.42 1.62
CA LEU A 166 -10.92 6.13 2.16
C LEU A 166 -11.12 4.92 1.25
N LYS A 167 -12.13 4.91 0.36
CA LYS A 167 -12.39 3.71 -0.46
C LYS A 167 -11.27 3.39 -1.45
N LEU A 168 -10.74 4.38 -2.17
CA LEU A 168 -9.74 4.15 -3.22
C LEU A 168 -8.34 3.91 -2.63
N SER A 169 -7.93 4.72 -1.65
CA SER A 169 -6.65 4.51 -0.96
C SER A 169 -6.68 3.25 -0.09
N GLY A 170 -7.83 2.91 0.49
CA GLY A 170 -8.04 1.69 1.26
C GLY A 170 -7.87 0.43 0.43
N GLN A 171 -8.47 0.35 -0.77
CA GLN A 171 -8.30 -0.80 -1.66
C GLN A 171 -6.85 -1.02 -2.08
N LYS A 172 -6.13 0.04 -2.46
CA LYS A 172 -4.69 -0.06 -2.77
C LYS A 172 -3.86 -0.48 -1.56
N CYS A 173 -4.23 -0.02 -0.36
CA CYS A 173 -3.56 -0.44 0.87
C CYS A 173 -3.77 -1.93 1.16
N ILE A 174 -5.00 -2.43 0.96
CA ILE A 174 -5.33 -3.85 1.11
C ILE A 174 -4.52 -4.69 0.13
N ILE A 175 -4.47 -4.32 -1.17
CA ILE A 175 -3.69 -5.06 -2.19
C ILE A 175 -2.21 -5.19 -1.78
N ARG A 176 -1.62 -4.14 -1.20
CA ARG A 176 -0.20 -4.16 -0.79
C ARG A 176 0.08 -4.90 0.51
N ASN A 177 -0.89 -4.92 1.44
CA ASN A 177 -0.65 -5.30 2.84
C ASN A 177 -1.42 -6.54 3.31
N LYS A 178 -2.33 -7.09 2.51
CA LYS A 178 -3.00 -8.34 2.84
C LYS A 178 -1.97 -9.47 2.74
N ILE A 179 -1.79 -10.20 3.85
CA ILE A 179 -1.01 -11.44 3.88
C ILE A 179 -1.97 -12.58 3.55
N GLU A 180 -1.71 -13.29 2.47
CA GLU A 180 -2.48 -14.45 2.03
C GLU A 180 -1.60 -15.41 1.23
N PRO A 181 -1.97 -16.69 1.08
CA PRO A 181 -1.21 -17.65 0.29
C PRO A 181 -0.92 -17.13 -1.14
N ASP A 182 0.32 -17.30 -1.61
CA ASP A 182 0.77 -16.82 -2.92
C ASP A 182 1.80 -17.76 -3.56
N PHE A 183 2.21 -17.45 -4.80
CA PHE A 183 3.32 -18.13 -5.46
C PHE A 183 4.63 -17.44 -5.13
N HIS A 184 5.57 -18.19 -4.58
CA HIS A 184 6.88 -17.75 -4.14
C HIS A 184 7.95 -18.39 -5.03
N GLY A 185 8.63 -17.55 -5.82
CA GLY A 185 9.74 -17.95 -6.67
C GLY A 185 11.07 -17.83 -5.95
N PHE A 186 11.99 -18.74 -6.26
CA PHE A 186 13.33 -18.78 -5.69
C PHE A 186 14.36 -18.97 -6.80
N VAL A 187 15.39 -18.14 -6.82
CA VAL A 187 16.57 -18.30 -7.69
C VAL A 187 17.46 -19.40 -7.11
N MET A 188 17.90 -20.32 -7.97
CA MET A 188 18.78 -21.42 -7.55
C MET A 188 20.26 -21.01 -7.62
N GLN A 189 21.03 -21.37 -6.59
CA GLN A 189 22.48 -21.24 -6.53
C GLN A 189 23.14 -22.52 -6.02
N GLY A 190 24.37 -22.77 -6.47
CA GLY A 190 25.12 -23.98 -6.14
C GLY A 190 24.74 -25.19 -6.98
N LEU A 191 25.63 -26.18 -6.98
CA LEU A 191 25.51 -27.45 -7.71
C LEU A 191 25.60 -28.65 -6.78
N ASP A 192 26.36 -28.56 -5.69
CA ASP A 192 26.43 -29.63 -4.71
C ASP A 192 25.39 -29.44 -3.61
N GLN A 193 25.48 -28.33 -2.87
CA GLN A 193 24.42 -27.92 -1.94
C GLN A 193 23.63 -26.79 -2.57
N ILE A 194 22.40 -27.10 -3.00
CA ILE A 194 21.53 -26.13 -3.65
C ILE A 194 20.95 -25.19 -2.60
N HIS A 195 21.10 -23.90 -2.86
CA HIS A 195 20.48 -22.81 -2.12
C HIS A 195 19.39 -22.17 -2.98
N LEU A 196 18.29 -21.82 -2.34
CA LEU A 196 17.11 -21.22 -2.94
C LEU A 196 16.94 -19.82 -2.34
N VAL A 197 17.14 -18.81 -3.18
CA VAL A 197 17.06 -17.39 -2.81
C VAL A 197 15.70 -16.86 -3.22
N HIS A 198 14.83 -16.57 -2.25
CA HIS A 198 13.49 -16.04 -2.49
C HIS A 198 13.56 -14.73 -3.29
N ILE A 199 12.68 -14.55 -4.28
CA ILE A 199 12.54 -13.32 -5.06
C ILE A 199 11.61 -12.37 -4.28
N PRO A 200 12.14 -11.39 -3.53
CA PRO A 200 11.33 -10.57 -2.65
C PRO A 200 10.73 -9.37 -3.38
N MET A 201 9.71 -8.72 -2.80
CA MET A 201 9.14 -7.48 -3.32
C MET A 201 8.79 -6.51 -2.19
N PHE A 202 9.24 -5.25 -2.28
CA PHE A 202 9.03 -4.26 -1.21
C PHE A 202 7.56 -3.85 -1.04
N HIS A 203 6.73 -3.95 -2.07
CA HIS A 203 5.35 -3.42 -2.06
C HIS A 203 4.27 -4.50 -1.90
N MET A 204 4.64 -5.77 -1.71
CA MET A 204 3.72 -6.89 -1.46
C MET A 204 4.02 -7.52 -0.11
N ALA A 205 3.06 -7.54 0.81
CA ALA A 205 3.27 -8.13 2.15
C ALA A 205 3.66 -9.61 2.10
N ASN A 206 3.10 -10.38 1.17
CA ASN A 206 3.44 -11.79 0.95
C ASN A 206 4.95 -11.99 0.67
N HIS A 207 5.58 -11.03 -0.02
CA HIS A 207 6.95 -11.13 -0.53
C HIS A 207 7.96 -10.25 0.22
N ARG A 208 7.56 -9.66 1.36
CA ARG A 208 8.39 -8.73 2.17
C ARG A 208 9.38 -9.43 3.11
N TRP A 209 10.05 -10.44 2.59
CA TRP A 209 11.03 -11.24 3.30
C TRP A 209 12.21 -11.57 2.39
N GLN A 210 13.42 -11.28 2.87
CA GLN A 210 14.63 -11.81 2.28
C GLN A 210 14.91 -13.17 2.92
N LEU A 211 14.69 -14.23 2.15
CA LEU A 211 14.73 -15.61 2.62
C LEU A 211 15.68 -16.43 1.74
N ILE A 212 16.62 -17.11 2.38
CA ILE A 212 17.53 -18.06 1.74
C ILE A 212 17.39 -19.38 2.46
N ILE A 213 17.05 -20.44 1.71
CA ILE A 213 16.90 -21.79 2.25
C ILE A 213 17.81 -22.76 1.50
N THR A 214 18.17 -23.85 2.16
CA THR A 214 18.76 -25.03 1.52
C THR A 214 17.89 -26.24 1.83
N ALA A 215 17.85 -27.22 0.94
CA ALA A 215 17.02 -28.41 1.09
C ALA A 215 17.67 -29.60 0.41
N ASP A 216 17.20 -30.80 0.75
CA ASP A 216 17.60 -32.02 0.11
C ASP A 216 16.68 -32.26 -1.10
N PHE A 217 17.28 -32.24 -2.29
CA PHE A 217 16.61 -32.47 -3.57
C PHE A 217 16.54 -33.96 -3.89
N PRO A 218 15.45 -34.42 -4.54
CA PRO A 218 15.45 -35.73 -5.19
C PRO A 218 16.61 -35.86 -6.17
N GLU A 219 17.20 -37.05 -6.24
CA GLU A 219 18.43 -37.29 -7.02
C GLU A 219 18.24 -36.99 -8.51
N ASP A 220 17.08 -37.36 -9.07
CA ASP A 220 16.70 -37.06 -10.45
C ASP A 220 16.57 -35.54 -10.70
N ALA A 221 15.98 -34.80 -9.75
CA ALA A 221 15.87 -33.35 -9.82
C ALA A 221 17.23 -32.65 -9.74
N LYS A 222 18.10 -33.07 -8.80
CA LYS A 222 19.46 -32.54 -8.65
C LYS A 222 20.28 -32.80 -9.92
N GLN A 223 20.28 -34.03 -10.43
CA GLN A 223 21.01 -34.40 -11.65
C GLN A 223 20.49 -33.62 -12.87
N ARG A 224 19.17 -33.45 -12.99
CA ARG A 224 18.58 -32.69 -14.09
C ARG A 224 19.02 -31.22 -14.05
N TYR A 225 18.96 -30.59 -12.88
CA TYR A 225 19.41 -29.22 -12.70
C TYR A 225 20.92 -29.06 -13.00
N GLN A 226 21.77 -29.98 -12.51
CA GLN A 226 23.21 -29.98 -12.81
C GLN A 226 23.49 -30.11 -14.32
N GLN A 227 22.74 -30.99 -15.01
CA GLN A 227 22.83 -31.13 -16.46
C GLN A 227 22.46 -29.83 -17.17
N LEU A 228 21.34 -29.21 -16.79
CA LEU A 228 20.87 -27.94 -17.36
C LEU A 228 21.89 -26.81 -17.19
N ARG A 229 22.48 -26.68 -15.99
CA ARG A 229 23.54 -25.72 -15.67
C ARG A 229 24.80 -25.94 -16.51
N LYS A 230 25.11 -27.19 -16.88
CA LYS A 230 26.25 -27.53 -17.75
C LYS A 230 25.95 -27.24 -19.23
N GLU A 231 24.73 -27.53 -19.68
CA GLU A 231 24.29 -27.30 -21.05
C GLU A 231 24.11 -25.79 -21.35
N ASN A 232 23.67 -25.02 -20.35
CA ASN A 232 23.32 -23.60 -20.50
C ASN A 232 23.93 -22.76 -19.36
N PRO A 233 25.25 -22.46 -19.40
CA PRO A 233 25.94 -21.76 -18.32
C PRO A 233 25.46 -20.31 -18.10
N ASP A 234 24.88 -19.68 -19.11
CA ASP A 234 24.40 -18.29 -19.08
C ASP A 234 22.92 -18.16 -18.66
N LYS A 235 22.23 -19.30 -18.42
CA LYS A 235 20.79 -19.32 -18.13
C LYS A 235 20.54 -19.55 -16.66
N PHE A 236 19.65 -18.74 -16.08
CA PHE A 236 19.22 -18.92 -14.71
C PHE A 236 18.00 -19.81 -14.55
N TYR A 237 17.93 -20.46 -13.40
CA TYR A 237 16.87 -21.40 -13.07
C TYR A 237 16.18 -20.97 -11.78
N THR A 238 14.86 -21.17 -11.75
CA THR A 238 14.04 -20.86 -10.58
C THR A 238 13.25 -22.09 -10.15
N VAL A 239 12.92 -22.13 -8.86
CA VAL A 239 11.91 -23.03 -8.33
C VAL A 239 10.79 -22.25 -7.67
N ALA A 240 9.58 -22.77 -7.75
CA ALA A 240 8.42 -22.17 -7.09
C ALA A 240 7.46 -23.26 -6.60
N ASN A 241 6.59 -22.91 -5.65
CA ASN A 241 5.44 -23.73 -5.28
C ASN A 241 4.42 -23.80 -6.43
N THR A 242 3.78 -24.96 -6.60
CA THR A 242 2.74 -25.16 -7.63
C THR A 242 1.34 -24.74 -7.18
N GLU A 243 1.11 -24.66 -5.87
CA GLU A 243 -0.13 -24.20 -5.25
C GLU A 243 0.20 -23.05 -4.30
N LYS A 244 -0.71 -22.08 -4.16
CA LYS A 244 -0.50 -20.88 -3.34
C LYS A 244 -0.31 -21.26 -1.87
N GLU A 245 0.75 -20.76 -1.26
CA GLU A 245 1.10 -21.04 0.14
C GLU A 245 1.57 -19.78 0.86
N LEU A 246 1.52 -19.77 2.20
CA LEU A 246 2.17 -18.74 2.99
C LEU A 246 3.67 -19.04 3.07
N LEU A 247 4.52 -18.04 2.81
CA LEU A 247 5.98 -18.22 2.85
C LEU A 247 6.49 -18.82 4.17
N GLU A 248 5.87 -18.46 5.30
CA GLU A 248 6.22 -19.00 6.62
C GLU A 248 5.84 -20.48 6.79
N ASP A 249 4.82 -20.97 6.09
CA ASP A 249 4.42 -22.37 6.11
C ASP A 249 5.33 -23.22 5.22
N MET A 250 5.90 -22.62 4.17
CA MET A 250 6.79 -23.31 3.23
C MET A 250 8.12 -23.76 3.85
N VAL A 251 8.58 -23.08 4.89
CA VAL A 251 9.85 -23.39 5.57
C VAL A 251 9.67 -24.23 6.83
N LYS A 252 8.43 -24.62 7.18
CA LYS A 252 8.18 -25.47 8.34
C LYS A 252 8.63 -26.91 8.08
N SER A 253 9.16 -27.55 9.11
CA SER A 253 9.52 -28.96 9.06
C SER A 253 8.29 -29.81 8.70
N GLY A 254 8.41 -30.61 7.64
CA GLY A 254 7.33 -31.49 7.17
C GLY A 254 6.31 -30.82 6.25
N ALA A 255 6.59 -29.62 5.71
CA ALA A 255 5.76 -29.01 4.68
C ALA A 255 5.67 -29.92 3.44
N ASP A 256 4.43 -30.25 3.03
CA ASP A 256 4.17 -31.12 1.88
C ASP A 256 3.88 -30.29 0.62
N ILE A 257 4.93 -29.70 0.05
CA ILE A 257 4.82 -28.79 -1.10
C ILE A 257 5.36 -29.45 -2.35
N THR A 258 4.58 -29.36 -3.42
CA THR A 258 5.07 -29.69 -4.77
C THR A 258 5.73 -28.44 -5.36
N TRP A 259 6.97 -28.61 -5.76
CA TRP A 259 7.81 -27.59 -6.36
C TRP A 259 7.91 -27.81 -7.85
N ARG A 260 7.98 -26.73 -8.62
CA ARG A 260 8.27 -26.73 -10.05
C ARG A 260 9.64 -26.12 -10.31
N LEU A 261 10.36 -26.65 -11.31
CA LEU A 261 11.61 -26.11 -11.83
C LEU A 261 11.39 -25.49 -13.20
N ASP A 262 11.93 -24.29 -13.40
CA ASP A 262 11.78 -23.52 -14.63
C ASP A 262 13.11 -22.88 -15.07
N GLU A 263 13.27 -22.68 -16.38
CA GLU A 263 14.29 -21.76 -16.92
C GLU A 263 13.75 -20.33 -16.83
N GLY A 264 14.46 -19.48 -16.11
CA GLY A 264 14.04 -18.10 -15.86
C GLY A 264 12.85 -17.99 -14.89
N ILE A 265 12.20 -16.82 -14.88
CA ILE A 265 10.89 -16.65 -14.22
C ILE A 265 9.81 -17.09 -15.22
N PRO A 266 8.96 -18.08 -14.87
CA PRO A 266 7.98 -18.63 -15.80
C PRO A 266 6.88 -17.61 -16.13
N LYS A 267 6.37 -17.66 -17.36
CA LYS A 267 5.16 -16.93 -17.75
C LYS A 267 3.90 -17.68 -17.29
N ASP A 268 2.79 -16.95 -17.17
CA ASP A 268 1.49 -17.56 -16.87
C ASP A 268 1.17 -18.71 -17.83
N GLY A 269 0.87 -19.88 -17.26
CA GLY A 269 0.53 -21.09 -18.02
C GLY A 269 1.71 -21.82 -18.67
N GLN A 270 2.96 -21.41 -18.41
CA GLN A 270 4.14 -22.15 -18.86
C GLN A 270 4.25 -23.48 -18.10
N GLU A 271 4.45 -24.58 -18.85
CA GLU A 271 4.71 -25.90 -18.28
C GLU A 271 6.11 -25.95 -17.64
N PRO A 272 6.25 -26.57 -16.44
CA PRO A 272 7.53 -26.67 -15.79
C PRO A 272 8.44 -27.70 -16.48
N ILE A 273 9.75 -27.53 -16.31
CA ILE A 273 10.74 -28.53 -16.76
C ILE A 273 10.51 -29.85 -16.03
N MET A 274 10.23 -29.77 -14.73
CA MET A 274 9.82 -30.90 -13.90
C MET A 274 9.18 -30.41 -12.60
N THR A 275 8.53 -31.35 -11.89
CA THR A 275 8.01 -31.13 -10.55
C THR A 275 8.58 -32.14 -9.57
N PHE A 276 8.79 -31.74 -8.32
CA PHE A 276 9.34 -32.60 -7.27
C PHE A 276 8.94 -32.12 -5.87
N LYS A 277 9.29 -32.91 -4.85
CA LYS A 277 9.15 -32.53 -3.43
C LYS A 277 10.53 -32.34 -2.81
N LEU A 278 10.68 -31.27 -2.05
CA LEU A 278 11.88 -31.03 -1.24
C LEU A 278 11.74 -31.68 0.14
N SER A 279 12.87 -32.05 0.73
CA SER A 279 12.93 -32.55 2.10
C SER A 279 14.00 -31.82 2.90
N ASN A 280 13.93 -31.87 4.24
CA ASN A 280 14.92 -31.28 5.13
C ASN A 280 15.25 -29.81 4.80
N ILE A 281 14.21 -29.00 4.58
CA ILE A 281 14.35 -27.55 4.35
C ILE A 281 14.97 -26.90 5.59
N ARG A 282 16.03 -26.13 5.39
CA ARG A 282 16.78 -25.40 6.41
C ARG A 282 16.89 -23.94 6.00
N VAL A 283 16.58 -23.04 6.93
CA VAL A 283 16.71 -21.60 6.73
C VAL A 283 18.16 -21.18 6.97
N VAL A 284 18.75 -20.46 6.01
CA VAL A 284 20.09 -19.87 6.09
C VAL A 284 19.98 -18.39 6.44
N VAL A 285 19.13 -17.64 5.72
CA VAL A 285 18.85 -16.22 6.00
C VAL A 285 17.34 -16.04 6.05
N GLN A 286 16.85 -15.30 7.04
CA GLN A 286 15.44 -14.89 7.12
C GLN A 286 15.34 -13.50 7.72
N GLU A 287 15.13 -12.52 6.87
CA GLU A 287 15.19 -11.11 7.21
C GLU A 287 13.94 -10.36 6.75
N SER A 288 13.39 -9.55 7.65
CA SER A 288 12.17 -8.79 7.38
C SER A 288 12.47 -7.59 6.46
N MET A 289 11.65 -7.42 5.42
CA MET A 289 11.65 -6.22 4.57
C MET A 289 10.43 -5.33 4.86
N PHE A 290 9.75 -5.54 5.99
CA PHE A 290 8.71 -4.62 6.44
C PHE A 290 9.32 -3.26 6.79
N PHE A 291 8.53 -2.20 6.66
CA PHE A 291 9.00 -0.82 6.78
C PHE A 291 9.76 -0.52 8.08
N ASN A 292 9.37 -1.16 9.20
CA ASN A 292 10.03 -1.01 10.50
C ASN A 292 11.39 -1.72 10.62
N ALA A 293 11.72 -2.62 9.69
CA ALA A 293 12.99 -3.34 9.62
C ALA A 293 13.97 -2.73 8.61
N LEU A 294 13.52 -1.77 7.80
CA LEU A 294 14.36 -1.06 6.82
C LEU A 294 15.11 0.12 7.45
N ASP A 295 16.27 0.42 6.88
CA ASP A 295 17.11 1.55 7.19
C ASP A 295 16.60 2.85 6.57
N GLN A 296 16.89 3.96 7.24
CA GLN A 296 16.54 5.31 6.75
C GLN A 296 17.42 5.76 5.57
N THR A 297 18.65 5.27 5.50
CA THR A 297 19.66 5.62 4.50
C THR A 297 20.28 4.37 3.90
N TYR A 298 20.72 4.43 2.65
CA TYR A 298 21.48 3.33 2.06
C TYR A 298 22.83 3.23 2.77
N PRO A 299 23.41 2.02 2.89
CA PRO A 299 24.77 1.88 3.37
C PRO A 299 25.74 2.50 2.35
N ASP A 300 26.85 3.05 2.85
CA ASP A 300 27.87 3.66 1.98
C ASP A 300 28.54 2.62 1.08
N ARG A 301 28.67 1.38 1.55
CA ARG A 301 29.29 0.25 0.87
C ARG A 301 28.29 -0.90 0.78
N MET A 302 28.29 -1.61 -0.34
CA MET A 302 27.27 -2.60 -0.66
C MET A 302 27.44 -3.90 0.15
N PRO A 303 26.46 -4.27 1.00
CA PRO A 303 26.46 -5.48 1.82
C PRO A 303 25.87 -6.69 1.10
N PHE A 304 26.48 -7.87 1.27
CA PHE A 304 25.99 -9.14 0.75
C PHE A 304 25.96 -10.20 1.85
N TYR A 305 24.91 -11.02 1.90
CA TYR A 305 24.96 -12.30 2.61
C TYR A 305 25.94 -13.20 1.87
N LEU A 306 26.89 -13.78 2.61
CA LEU A 306 27.87 -14.76 2.13
C LEU A 306 27.61 -16.09 2.83
N TYR A 307 27.27 -17.12 2.05
CA TYR A 307 26.84 -18.42 2.57
C TYR A 307 27.27 -19.58 1.67
N GLY A 308 27.07 -20.81 2.16
CA GLY A 308 27.41 -22.06 1.46
C GLY A 308 28.47 -22.83 2.23
N SER A 309 29.53 -23.23 1.52
CA SER A 309 30.68 -23.95 2.07
C SER A 309 31.99 -23.42 1.49
N LYS A 310 33.13 -23.86 2.04
CA LYS A 310 34.46 -23.57 1.48
C LYS A 310 34.61 -24.06 0.04
N ALA A 311 33.92 -25.15 -0.30
CA ALA A 311 33.96 -25.71 -1.64
C ALA A 311 33.11 -24.90 -2.64
N GLU A 312 31.99 -24.37 -2.18
CA GLU A 312 31.00 -23.67 -3.00
C GLU A 312 30.28 -22.60 -2.15
N ALA A 313 30.64 -21.33 -2.39
CA ALA A 313 30.10 -20.18 -1.67
C ALA A 313 29.35 -19.23 -2.62
N HIS A 314 28.37 -18.50 -2.09
CA HIS A 314 27.47 -17.63 -2.85
C HIS A 314 27.31 -16.27 -2.18
N LEU A 315 26.87 -15.27 -2.95
CA LEU A 315 26.44 -13.99 -2.43
C LEU A 315 24.98 -13.71 -2.78
N ASP A 316 24.28 -13.01 -1.88
CA ASP A 316 23.00 -12.35 -2.15
C ASP A 316 22.97 -10.95 -1.52
N HIS A 317 22.55 -9.95 -2.28
CA HIS A 317 22.59 -8.54 -1.86
C HIS A 317 21.65 -8.25 -0.70
N VAL A 318 22.13 -7.63 0.39
CA VAL A 318 21.32 -7.35 1.58
C VAL A 318 20.36 -6.17 1.33
N LEU A 319 19.05 -6.42 1.42
CA LEU A 319 18.01 -5.45 1.04
C LEU A 319 17.48 -4.67 2.25
N LYS A 320 18.23 -3.65 2.71
CA LYS A 320 17.86 -2.85 3.90
C LYS A 320 17.23 -1.50 3.59
N LYS A 321 17.05 -1.11 2.33
CA LYS A 321 16.31 0.11 1.97
C LYS A 321 15.63 -0.04 0.61
N ALA A 322 14.43 0.53 0.45
CA ALA A 322 13.67 0.58 -0.79
C ALA A 322 13.73 1.99 -1.43
N PRO A 323 13.73 2.10 -2.77
CA PRO A 323 13.83 1.02 -3.75
C PRO A 323 15.22 0.35 -3.77
N ASN A 324 15.37 -0.82 -4.36
CA ASN A 324 16.68 -1.51 -4.44
C ASN A 324 16.78 -2.50 -5.60
N GLY A 325 17.90 -3.19 -5.77
CA GLY A 325 18.06 -4.32 -6.69
C GLY A 325 18.44 -5.60 -5.95
N MET A 326 17.76 -6.70 -6.24
CA MET A 326 18.18 -8.05 -5.88
C MET A 326 19.35 -8.44 -6.79
N ILE A 327 20.49 -8.81 -6.19
CA ILE A 327 21.66 -9.25 -6.93
C ILE A 327 22.23 -10.49 -6.23
N SER A 328 22.18 -11.63 -6.91
CA SER A 328 22.62 -12.91 -6.37
C SER A 328 23.75 -13.45 -7.24
N VAL A 329 24.91 -13.73 -6.64
CA VAL A 329 26.13 -14.19 -7.32
C VAL A 329 26.44 -15.62 -6.89
N ASP A 330 26.51 -16.51 -7.86
CA ASP A 330 26.79 -17.92 -7.62
C ASP A 330 28.30 -18.24 -7.72
N ASN A 331 28.78 -19.19 -6.92
CA ASN A 331 30.13 -19.75 -6.92
C ASN A 331 31.25 -18.70 -6.89
N VAL A 332 31.30 -17.91 -5.81
CA VAL A 332 32.35 -16.92 -5.57
C VAL A 332 33.62 -17.58 -5.04
N LYS A 333 34.78 -17.01 -5.38
CA LYS A 333 36.07 -17.45 -4.85
C LYS A 333 36.51 -16.54 -3.72
N LEU A 334 36.84 -17.13 -2.59
CA LEU A 334 37.22 -16.43 -1.37
C LEU A 334 38.74 -16.50 -1.18
N ALA A 335 39.39 -15.33 -1.12
CA ALA A 335 40.78 -15.17 -0.73
C ALA A 335 40.82 -14.28 0.53
N LEU A 336 40.40 -14.85 1.66
CA LEU A 336 40.11 -14.15 2.90
C LEU A 336 41.02 -14.62 4.04
N GLU A 337 41.44 -13.69 4.90
CA GLU A 337 42.27 -13.95 6.08
C GLU A 337 41.66 -13.33 7.36
N PRO A 338 41.42 -14.12 8.42
CA PRO A 338 41.47 -15.59 8.45
C PRO A 338 40.43 -16.23 7.53
N GLU A 339 40.68 -17.47 7.07
CA GLU A 339 39.69 -18.23 6.30
C GLU A 339 38.39 -18.43 7.11
N LEU A 340 37.25 -18.33 6.44
CA LEU A 340 35.95 -18.62 7.04
C LEU A 340 35.75 -20.13 7.17
N SER A 341 35.20 -20.61 8.28
CA SER A 341 34.88 -22.03 8.46
C SER A 341 33.60 -22.43 7.70
N ASP A 342 33.42 -23.73 7.42
CA ASP A 342 32.17 -24.23 6.83
C ASP A 342 30.98 -23.93 7.74
N GLU A 343 31.16 -23.97 9.06
CA GLU A 343 30.12 -23.58 10.00
C GLU A 343 29.80 -22.10 9.89
N GLN A 344 30.74 -21.20 9.58
CA GLN A 344 30.45 -19.78 9.32
C GLN A 344 29.64 -19.59 8.04
N LEU A 345 30.02 -20.28 6.97
CA LEU A 345 29.34 -20.17 5.68
C LEU A 345 27.94 -20.82 5.72
N ALA A 346 27.77 -21.91 6.48
CA ALA A 346 26.48 -22.60 6.61
C ALA A 346 25.40 -21.79 7.35
N ARG A 347 25.79 -20.93 8.32
CA ARG A 347 24.85 -19.98 8.98
C ARG A 347 24.61 -18.72 8.17
N GLY A 348 25.47 -18.43 7.19
CA GLY A 348 25.51 -17.13 6.51
C GLY A 348 26.21 -16.06 7.36
N VAL A 349 27.11 -15.32 6.73
CA VAL A 349 27.78 -14.13 7.27
C VAL A 349 27.53 -12.94 6.35
N VAL A 350 28.01 -11.74 6.69
CA VAL A 350 27.83 -10.56 5.84
C VAL A 350 29.17 -10.07 5.30
N ALA A 351 29.33 -10.06 3.99
CA ALA A 351 30.47 -9.50 3.28
C ALA A 351 30.14 -8.09 2.77
N ILE A 352 30.99 -7.11 3.08
CA ILE A 352 30.89 -5.74 2.58
C ILE A 352 31.89 -5.58 1.44
N LEU A 353 31.42 -5.32 0.22
CA LEU A 353 32.30 -4.98 -0.89
C LEU A 353 32.79 -3.54 -0.74
N GLU A 354 34.09 -3.37 -0.54
CA GLU A 354 34.68 -2.10 -0.12
C GLU A 354 34.76 -1.04 -1.22
N ASP A 355 34.63 -1.46 -2.47
CA ASP A 355 34.76 -0.66 -3.68
C ASP A 355 33.44 -0.52 -4.46
N VAL A 356 32.33 -1.02 -3.92
CA VAL A 356 30.98 -0.88 -4.49
C VAL A 356 30.15 -0.02 -3.55
N PHE A 357 29.82 1.19 -3.99
CA PHE A 357 29.16 2.19 -3.16
C PHE A 357 27.65 2.23 -3.44
N GLU A 358 26.85 1.52 -2.63
CA GLU A 358 25.41 1.40 -2.85
C GLU A 358 24.71 2.77 -2.83
N ASN A 359 25.00 3.61 -1.85
CA ASN A 359 24.39 4.95 -1.74
C ASN A 359 24.55 5.83 -2.99
N ALA A 360 25.61 5.61 -3.79
CA ALA A 360 25.98 6.42 -4.93
C ALA A 360 25.31 5.95 -6.24
N ILE A 361 24.88 4.68 -6.28
CA ILE A 361 24.25 4.08 -7.45
C ILE A 361 22.72 4.01 -7.33
N GLN A 362 22.18 4.30 -6.14
CA GLN A 362 20.74 4.28 -5.89
C GLN A 362 20.07 5.62 -6.24
N PRO A 363 18.81 5.60 -6.71
CA PRO A 363 18.03 4.41 -7.03
C PRO A 363 18.45 3.79 -8.37
N LEU A 364 18.48 2.46 -8.44
CA LEU A 364 18.51 1.74 -9.71
C LEU A 364 17.22 2.00 -10.52
N PRO A 365 17.22 1.84 -11.85
CA PRO A 365 16.07 2.18 -12.67
C PRO A 365 14.83 1.35 -12.34
N LEU A 366 13.68 2.03 -12.23
CA LEU A 366 12.40 1.42 -11.87
C LEU A 366 11.50 1.17 -13.08
N ASP A 367 11.93 1.62 -14.26
CA ASP A 367 11.18 1.53 -15.52
C ASP A 367 11.48 0.25 -16.32
N GLY A 368 12.19 -0.70 -15.71
CA GLY A 368 12.63 -1.93 -16.36
C GLY A 368 13.78 -1.74 -17.35
N SER A 369 14.41 -0.56 -17.39
CA SER A 369 15.66 -0.39 -18.15
C SER A 369 16.78 -1.22 -17.52
N ASN A 370 17.53 -1.93 -18.37
CA ASN A 370 18.62 -2.77 -17.89
C ASN A 370 19.95 -2.01 -17.85
N ILE A 371 20.54 -1.88 -16.67
CA ILE A 371 21.92 -1.43 -16.50
C ILE A 371 22.85 -2.63 -16.59
N SER A 372 23.98 -2.48 -17.29
CA SER A 372 25.02 -3.51 -17.29
C SER A 372 25.62 -3.67 -15.90
N LEU A 373 25.80 -4.91 -15.44
CA LEU A 373 26.56 -5.20 -14.22
C LEU A 373 28.01 -4.68 -14.28
N ALA A 374 28.56 -4.50 -15.48
CA ALA A 374 29.88 -3.90 -15.70
C ALA A 374 29.87 -2.36 -15.70
N ALA A 375 28.73 -1.71 -15.44
CA ALA A 375 28.65 -0.26 -15.44
C ALA A 375 29.55 0.36 -14.35
N PRO A 376 30.19 1.52 -14.63
CA PRO A 376 30.99 2.22 -13.63
C PRO A 376 30.19 2.48 -12.36
N GLY A 377 30.76 2.11 -11.20
CA GLY A 377 30.13 2.26 -9.88
C GLY A 377 29.46 0.99 -9.37
N LEU A 378 28.77 0.23 -10.23
CA LEU A 378 28.22 -1.08 -9.88
C LEU A 378 29.32 -2.15 -9.95
N ASN A 379 29.98 -2.28 -11.10
CA ASN A 379 31.14 -3.16 -11.32
C ASN A 379 30.96 -4.63 -10.88
N LEU A 380 29.75 -5.17 -10.81
CA LEU A 380 29.46 -6.56 -10.41
C LEU A 380 29.49 -7.55 -11.58
N ALA A 381 30.41 -7.34 -12.54
CA ALA A 381 30.54 -8.22 -13.69
C ALA A 381 31.11 -9.60 -13.29
N PRO A 382 30.70 -10.71 -13.94
CA PRO A 382 31.26 -12.03 -13.69
C PRO A 382 32.80 -12.06 -13.73
N GLY A 383 33.42 -12.73 -12.76
CA GLY A 383 34.88 -12.82 -12.65
C GLY A 383 35.57 -11.59 -12.06
N LYS A 384 34.85 -10.51 -11.73
CA LYS A 384 35.43 -9.33 -11.08
C LYS A 384 35.84 -9.65 -9.65
N THR A 385 37.02 -9.17 -9.25
CA THR A 385 37.51 -9.25 -7.86
C THR A 385 37.28 -7.94 -7.13
N HIS A 386 36.77 -8.04 -5.91
CA HIS A 386 36.46 -6.94 -5.01
C HIS A 386 37.17 -7.12 -3.67
N LYS A 387 37.56 -6.01 -3.04
CA LYS A 387 38.00 -6.04 -1.64
C LYS A 387 36.79 -6.22 -0.74
N ALA A 388 36.91 -7.09 0.25
CA ALA A 388 35.81 -7.37 1.16
C ALA A 388 36.24 -7.39 2.63
N SER A 389 35.37 -6.86 3.47
CA SER A 389 35.39 -7.04 4.93
C SER A 389 34.18 -7.86 5.34
N VAL A 390 34.38 -8.95 6.06
CA VAL A 390 33.33 -9.89 6.47
C VAL A 390 32.99 -9.73 7.94
N TYR A 391 31.71 -9.79 8.29
CA TYR A 391 31.13 -9.60 9.62
C TYR A 391 30.20 -10.76 9.97
N GLU A 392 29.99 -11.00 11.26
CA GLU A 392 29.07 -12.05 11.71
C GLU A 392 27.61 -11.79 11.28
N SER A 393 27.18 -10.53 11.24
CA SER A 393 25.86 -10.12 10.78
C SER A 393 25.86 -8.69 10.25
N TYR A 394 24.74 -8.27 9.64
CA TYR A 394 24.54 -6.90 9.17
C TYR A 394 24.54 -5.89 10.33
N GLU A 395 23.96 -6.28 11.46
CA GLU A 395 23.91 -5.47 12.69
C GLU A 395 25.30 -5.29 13.28
N ALA A 396 26.16 -6.32 13.23
CA ALA A 396 27.55 -6.21 13.67
C ALA A 396 28.33 -5.19 12.81
N PHE A 397 28.13 -5.23 11.49
CA PHE A 397 28.69 -4.21 10.59
C PHE A 397 28.17 -2.81 10.93
N LYS A 398 26.84 -2.64 11.01
CA LYS A 398 26.20 -1.35 11.28
C LYS A 398 26.54 -0.79 12.67
N GLY A 399 26.76 -1.68 13.64
CA GLY A 399 27.17 -1.34 15.00
C GLY A 399 28.65 -0.96 15.13
N GLY A 400 29.44 -1.05 14.05
CA GLY A 400 30.86 -0.69 14.05
C GLY A 400 31.78 -1.74 14.67
N SER A 401 31.36 -3.00 14.72
CA SER A 401 32.22 -4.11 15.16
C SER A 401 33.44 -4.25 14.23
N ALA A 402 34.49 -4.91 14.70
CA ALA A 402 35.60 -5.30 13.83
C ALA A 402 35.18 -6.44 12.89
N PRO A 403 35.66 -6.47 11.63
CA PRO A 403 35.40 -7.59 10.74
C PRO A 403 36.08 -8.86 11.24
N ILE A 404 35.42 -10.00 11.05
CA ILE A 404 35.95 -11.33 11.39
C ILE A 404 36.95 -11.85 10.36
N SER A 405 36.91 -11.31 9.14
CA SER A 405 37.83 -11.65 8.06
C SER A 405 37.92 -10.53 7.02
N ARG A 406 39.03 -10.45 6.31
CA ARG A 406 39.27 -9.49 5.23
C ARG A 406 40.03 -10.12 4.08
N GLY A 407 39.81 -9.62 2.87
CA GLY A 407 40.59 -10.04 1.71
C GLY A 407 39.88 -9.70 0.43
N ASP A 408 39.98 -10.60 -0.54
CA ASP A 408 39.41 -10.42 -1.85
C ASP A 408 38.33 -11.49 -2.12
N ILE A 409 37.21 -11.07 -2.69
CA ILE A 409 36.14 -11.95 -3.18
C ILE A 409 36.06 -11.78 -4.69
N THR A 410 36.17 -12.88 -5.43
CA THR A 410 36.01 -12.90 -6.89
C THR A 410 34.64 -13.45 -7.25
N LEU A 411 33.85 -12.65 -7.96
CA LEU A 411 32.51 -13.01 -8.40
C LEU A 411 32.57 -14.21 -9.36
N GLY A 412 31.64 -15.14 -9.21
CA GLY A 412 31.57 -16.30 -10.09
C GLY A 412 31.04 -15.96 -11.48
N GLY A 413 30.83 -17.01 -12.29
CA GLY A 413 30.41 -16.88 -13.68
C GLY A 413 28.93 -16.50 -13.85
N TYR A 414 28.14 -16.60 -12.78
CA TYR A 414 26.69 -16.51 -12.85
C TYR A 414 26.18 -15.48 -11.85
N VAL A 415 25.51 -14.45 -12.38
CA VAL A 415 24.94 -13.34 -11.61
C VAL A 415 23.49 -13.16 -12.04
N PHE A 416 22.57 -13.32 -11.11
CA PHE A 416 21.18 -12.92 -11.25
C PHE A 416 21.03 -11.48 -10.74
N ALA A 417 20.33 -10.64 -11.48
CA ALA A 417 20.03 -9.28 -11.06
C ALA A 417 18.63 -8.87 -11.50
N ASP A 418 17.86 -8.34 -10.55
CA ASP A 418 16.54 -7.75 -10.79
C ASP A 418 16.35 -6.50 -9.92
N TRP A 419 15.99 -5.40 -10.55
CA TRP A 419 15.57 -4.15 -9.90
C TRP A 419 14.14 -3.74 -10.29
N ALA A 420 13.48 -4.51 -11.16
CA ALA A 420 12.12 -4.22 -11.60
C ALA A 420 11.10 -4.93 -10.69
N ASP A 421 11.21 -6.26 -10.54
CA ASP A 421 10.22 -7.04 -9.80
C ASP A 421 10.33 -6.78 -8.29
N VAL A 422 11.55 -6.64 -7.75
CA VAL A 422 11.76 -6.29 -6.32
C VAL A 422 11.12 -4.95 -5.93
N ASN A 423 10.98 -4.01 -6.87
CA ASN A 423 10.33 -2.70 -6.68
C ASN A 423 8.93 -2.62 -7.29
N MET A 424 8.36 -3.73 -7.76
CA MET A 424 7.07 -3.74 -8.41
C MET A 424 5.96 -3.41 -7.41
N ASP A 425 5.11 -2.43 -7.73
CA ASP A 425 3.92 -2.10 -6.94
C ASP A 425 2.67 -2.76 -7.56
N PRO A 426 2.07 -3.77 -6.90
CA PRO A 426 0.91 -4.49 -7.44
C PRO A 426 -0.32 -3.56 -7.60
N ALA A 427 -0.34 -2.42 -6.93
CA ALA A 427 -1.43 -1.45 -6.97
C ALA A 427 -1.15 -0.24 -7.90
N ALA A 428 -0.07 -0.29 -8.70
CA ALA A 428 0.30 0.77 -9.64
C ALA A 428 -0.52 0.74 -10.94
N LYS A 429 -1.11 -0.41 -11.33
CA LYS A 429 -1.94 -0.51 -12.54
C LYS A 429 -3.19 0.41 -12.45
N PRO A 430 -3.62 1.06 -13.55
CA PRO A 430 -4.87 1.84 -13.57
C PRO A 430 -6.08 0.96 -13.23
N CYS A 431 -6.97 1.43 -12.34
CA CYS A 431 -8.18 0.70 -11.89
C CYS A 431 -9.15 0.26 -13.00
N HIS A 432 -8.95 0.63 -14.27
CA HIS A 432 -9.80 0.16 -15.36
C HIS A 432 -9.70 -1.35 -15.61
N GLU A 433 -8.66 -2.01 -15.09
CA GLU A 433 -8.44 -3.46 -15.21
C GLU A 433 -8.76 -4.25 -13.94
N LEU A 434 -9.14 -3.60 -12.82
CA LEU A 434 -9.50 -4.28 -11.57
C LEU A 434 -10.96 -4.81 -11.56
N LYS A 435 -11.47 -5.19 -12.73
CA LYS A 435 -12.64 -6.06 -12.82
C LYS A 435 -12.12 -7.48 -13.02
N ASN A 436 -12.11 -8.24 -11.93
CA ASN A 436 -12.55 -9.62 -11.84
C ASN A 436 -12.66 -10.01 -10.38
#